data_AF-A0A7C6L817-F1
#
_entry.id   AF-A0A7C6L817-F1
#
_cell.length_a   1.000
_cell.length_b   1.000
_cell.length_c   1.000
_cell.angle_alpha   90.00
_cell.angle_beta   90.00
_cell.angle_gamma   90.00
#
_symmetry.space_group_name_H-M   'P 1'
#
loop_
_entity.id
_entity.type
_entity.pdbx_description
1 polymer ?
#
loop_
_entity_poly.entity_id
_entity_poly.type
_entity_poly.pdbx_seq_one_letter_code
_entity_poly.pdbx_strand_id
1 'polypeptide(L)'
;MGKPRKYVPTGESGKPLLEKRSKPVFPAGLTPREKEVLQLIASGLTNAEIAERLFISPHTVKNHVTNIYKKIKVEDRTQIALWAIAAGLVGDEPE
;
A
#
# COMPACT_ATOMS: atom_id res chain seq x y z
N MET A 1 -58.16 -21.14 9.55
CA MET A 1 -58.10 -19.67 9.58
C MET A 1 -56.99 -19.20 10.54
N GLY A 2 -55.76 -19.04 10.05
CA GLY A 2 -54.67 -18.41 10.82
C GLY A 2 -54.60 -16.92 10.48
N LYS A 3 -54.68 -16.04 11.48
CA LYS A 3 -54.58 -14.59 11.27
C LYS A 3 -53.18 -14.24 10.72
N PRO A 4 -53.02 -13.35 9.73
CA PRO A 4 -51.71 -12.94 9.28
C PRO A 4 -51.06 -12.05 10.34
N ARG A 5 -49.83 -12.40 10.76
CA ARG A 5 -49.00 -11.54 11.61
C ARG A 5 -48.60 -10.31 10.79
N LYS A 6 -49.14 -9.14 11.15
CA LYS A 6 -48.69 -7.86 10.58
C LYS A 6 -47.26 -7.60 11.03
N TYR A 7 -46.33 -7.61 10.09
CA TYR A 7 -44.98 -7.11 10.32
C TYR A 7 -45.03 -5.57 10.32
N VAL A 8 -44.50 -4.95 11.38
CA VAL A 8 -44.34 -3.50 11.49
C VAL A 8 -42.88 -3.19 11.21
N PRO A 9 -42.52 -2.47 10.12
CA PRO A 9 -41.15 -2.01 9.93
C PRO A 9 -40.91 -0.83 10.88
N THR A 10 -40.05 -1.01 11.87
CA THR A 10 -39.56 0.08 12.72
C THR A 10 -38.09 0.28 12.44
N GLY A 11 -37.70 1.49 12.05
CA GLY A 11 -36.31 1.96 12.10
C GLY A 11 -35.64 2.10 10.73
N GLU A 12 -35.87 3.23 10.08
CA GLU A 12 -34.86 3.84 9.21
C GLU A 12 -33.67 4.25 10.07
N SER A 13 -32.46 3.77 9.75
CA SER A 13 -31.17 4.47 9.79
C SER A 13 -29.98 3.50 9.94
N GLY A 14 -29.71 2.73 8.89
CA GLY A 14 -28.47 1.96 8.75
C GLY A 14 -27.63 2.49 7.60
N LYS A 15 -27.12 3.73 7.70
CA LYS A 15 -26.10 4.26 6.77
C LYS A 15 -24.75 4.33 7.50
N PRO A 16 -23.62 4.15 6.81
CA PRO A 16 -23.24 3.04 5.94
C PRO A 16 -22.08 2.24 6.59
N LEU A 17 -21.83 1.04 6.08
CA LEU A 17 -20.71 0.20 6.48
C LEU A 17 -19.39 0.97 6.32
N LEU A 18 -18.75 1.23 7.46
CA LEU A 18 -17.35 1.57 7.62
C LEU A 18 -16.90 2.79 6.79
N GLU A 19 -17.01 3.95 7.43
CA GLU A 19 -16.30 5.16 7.04
C GLU A 19 -14.89 4.79 6.59
N LYS A 20 -14.65 4.98 5.29
CA LYS A 20 -13.45 4.63 4.55
C LYS A 20 -12.29 5.24 5.34
N ARG A 21 -11.61 4.45 6.18
CA ARG A 21 -10.37 4.87 6.83
C ARG A 21 -9.49 5.35 5.68
N SER A 22 -9.34 6.66 5.56
CA SER A 22 -8.55 7.28 4.52
C SER A 22 -7.14 6.75 4.69
N LYS A 23 -6.80 5.70 3.95
CA LYS A 23 -5.44 5.18 3.90
C LYS A 23 -4.57 6.38 3.54
N PRO A 24 -3.44 6.60 4.22
CA PRO A 24 -2.53 7.66 3.82
C PRO A 24 -2.29 7.51 2.32
N VAL A 25 -2.70 8.53 1.57
CA VAL A 25 -2.55 8.54 0.11
C VAL A 25 -1.10 8.87 -0.13
N PHE A 26 -0.26 7.85 -0.15
CA PHE A 26 1.13 8.01 -0.55
C PHE A 26 1.19 8.48 -2.01
N PRO A 27 2.24 9.21 -2.40
CA PRO A 27 2.35 9.71 -3.77
C PRO A 27 2.23 8.54 -4.76
N ALA A 28 1.51 8.76 -5.86
CA ALA A 28 1.22 7.77 -6.90
C ALA A 28 0.41 6.52 -6.48
N GLY A 29 -0.24 6.51 -5.32
CA GLY A 29 -1.08 5.38 -4.89
C GLY A 29 -0.27 4.15 -4.45
N LEU A 30 0.94 4.37 -3.95
CA LEU A 30 1.74 3.34 -3.30
C LEU A 30 1.05 2.83 -2.03
N THR A 31 1.15 1.54 -1.79
CA THR A 31 0.77 0.92 -0.52
C THR A 31 1.85 1.18 0.54
N PRO A 32 1.55 1.04 1.85
CA PRO A 32 2.56 1.18 2.89
C PRO A 32 3.80 0.29 2.65
N ARG A 33 3.57 -0.97 2.25
CA ARG A 33 4.65 -1.92 1.98
C ARG A 33 5.48 -1.56 0.75
N GLU A 34 4.85 -1.03 -0.30
CA GLU A 34 5.58 -0.54 -1.46
C GLU A 34 6.40 0.71 -1.14
N LYS A 35 5.93 1.58 -0.24
CA LYS A 35 6.73 2.71 0.27
C LYS A 35 7.96 2.19 1.00
N GLU A 36 7.83 1.24 1.93
CA GLU A 36 8.98 0.66 2.64
C GLU A 36 10.01 0.09 1.65
N VAL A 37 9.57 -0.71 0.67
CA VAL A 37 10.45 -1.27 -0.36
C VAL A 37 11.13 -0.16 -1.18
N LEU A 38 10.38 0.87 -1.59
CA LEU A 38 10.92 2.04 -2.31
C LEU A 38 12.03 2.74 -1.51
N GLN A 39 11.82 2.95 -0.21
CA GLN A 39 12.79 3.61 0.68
C GLN A 39 14.09 2.81 0.80
N LEU A 40 13.98 1.48 0.95
CA LEU A 40 15.15 0.61 1.02
C LEU A 40 15.90 0.55 -0.32
N ILE A 41 15.19 0.60 -1.46
CA ILE A 41 15.84 0.71 -2.78
C ILE A 41 16.64 2.01 -2.88
N ALA A 42 16.05 3.13 -2.45
CA ALA A 42 16.70 4.43 -2.48
C ALA A 42 17.89 4.51 -1.51
N SER A 43 17.88 3.70 -0.45
CA SER A 43 19.01 3.51 0.48
C SER A 43 20.10 2.58 -0.09
N GLY A 44 19.93 2.05 -1.30
CA GLY A 44 20.91 1.22 -2.00
C GLY A 44 20.75 -0.29 -1.83
N LEU A 45 19.79 -0.77 -1.03
CA LEU A 45 19.67 -2.20 -0.69
C LEU A 45 19.16 -3.04 -1.86
N THR A 46 19.84 -4.12 -2.18
CA THR A 46 19.43 -5.14 -3.15
C THR A 46 18.12 -5.82 -2.75
N ASN A 47 17.46 -6.50 -3.70
CA ASN A 47 16.23 -7.24 -3.39
C ASN A 47 16.43 -8.36 -2.35
N ALA A 48 17.65 -8.89 -2.20
CA ALA A 48 17.99 -9.88 -1.19
C ALA A 48 18.06 -9.24 0.21
N GLU A 49 18.79 -8.14 0.35
CA GLU A 49 18.88 -7.40 1.62
C GLU A 49 17.53 -6.83 2.05
N ILE A 50 16.71 -6.36 1.10
CA ILE A 50 15.33 -5.94 1.37
C ILE A 50 14.50 -7.12 1.87
N ALA A 51 14.65 -8.30 1.26
CA ALA A 51 13.91 -9.50 1.65
C ALA A 51 14.25 -9.91 3.09
N GLU A 52 15.54 -9.87 3.45
CA GLU A 52 16.02 -10.13 4.80
C GLU A 52 15.47 -9.11 5.80
N ARG A 53 15.63 -7.80 5.53
CA ARG A 53 15.18 -6.73 6.44
C ARG A 53 13.67 -6.74 6.66
N LEU A 54 12.92 -7.11 5.62
CA LEU A 54 11.47 -7.11 5.64
C LEU A 54 10.85 -8.47 5.98
N PHE A 55 11.67 -9.50 6.26
CA PHE A 55 11.26 -10.88 6.56
C PHE A 55 10.28 -11.47 5.52
N ILE A 56 10.58 -11.28 4.23
CA ILE A 56 9.77 -11.80 3.11
C ILE A 56 10.69 -12.46 2.06
N SER A 57 10.11 -13.15 1.08
CA SER A 57 10.92 -13.76 0.02
C SER A 57 11.47 -12.71 -0.98
N PRO A 58 12.66 -12.93 -1.58
CA PRO A 58 13.15 -12.08 -2.68
C PRO A 58 12.19 -12.01 -3.88
N HIS A 59 11.40 -13.06 -4.12
CA HIS A 59 10.35 -13.07 -5.13
C HIS A 59 9.23 -12.07 -4.78
N THR A 60 8.80 -12.04 -3.51
CA THR A 60 7.83 -11.06 -3.02
C THR A 60 8.35 -9.63 -3.19
N VAL A 61 9.62 -9.38 -2.90
CA VAL A 61 10.25 -8.07 -3.14
C VAL A 61 10.18 -7.71 -4.63
N LYS A 62 10.58 -8.61 -5.55
CA LYS A 62 10.48 -8.37 -7.00
C LYS A 62 9.07 -7.98 -7.44
N ASN A 63 8.04 -8.60 -6.86
CA ASN A 63 6.64 -8.26 -7.16
C ASN A 63 6.29 -6.85 -6.69
N HIS A 64 6.74 -6.45 -5.50
CA HIS A 64 6.59 -5.06 -5.04
C HIS A 64 7.32 -4.07 -5.95
N VAL A 65 8.58 -4.35 -6.33
CA VAL A 65 9.34 -3.48 -7.26
C VAL A 65 8.63 -3.32 -8.60
N THR A 66 8.08 -4.42 -9.14
CA THR A 66 7.31 -4.40 -10.39
C THR A 66 6.07 -3.52 -10.30
N ASN A 67 5.37 -3.57 -9.17
CA ASN A 67 4.19 -2.73 -8.95
C ASN A 67 4.58 -1.26 -8.75
N ILE A 68 5.70 -0.98 -8.08
CA ILE A 68 6.26 0.36 -7.93
C ILE A 68 6.55 0.96 -9.31
N TYR A 69 7.30 0.25 -10.17
CA TYR A 69 7.58 0.69 -11.56
C TYR A 69 6.31 1.14 -12.28
N LYS A 70 5.27 0.33 -12.23
CA LYS A 70 3.98 0.63 -12.88
C LYS A 70 3.29 1.85 -12.28
N LYS A 71 3.34 2.03 -10.96
CA LYS A 71 2.65 3.12 -10.26
C LYS A 71 3.34 4.47 -10.47
N ILE A 72 4.67 4.51 -10.42
CA ILE A 72 5.43 5.75 -10.58
C ILE A 72 5.89 6.00 -12.03
N LYS A 73 5.60 5.07 -12.94
CA LYS A 73 5.88 5.14 -14.38
C LYS A 73 7.37 5.30 -14.69
N VAL A 74 8.19 4.46 -14.07
CA VAL A 74 9.63 4.38 -14.33
C VAL A 74 10.01 2.95 -14.73
N GLU A 75 11.15 2.80 -15.38
CA GLU A 75 11.52 1.55 -16.06
C GLU A 75 12.71 0.85 -15.39
N ASP A 76 13.53 1.59 -14.65
CA ASP A 76 14.74 1.04 -14.02
C ASP A 76 14.92 1.46 -12.56
N ARG A 77 15.75 0.69 -11.87
CA ARG A 77 15.99 0.81 -10.44
C ARG A 77 16.59 2.16 -10.07
N THR A 78 17.44 2.72 -10.93
CA THR A 78 18.04 4.04 -10.74
C THR A 78 16.96 5.11 -10.78
N GLN A 79 16.03 5.03 -11.73
CA GLN A 79 14.88 5.93 -11.80
C GLN A 79 13.97 5.80 -10.57
N ILE A 80 13.73 4.58 -10.05
CA ILE A 80 13.03 4.39 -8.77
C ILE A 80 13.73 5.15 -7.64
N ALA A 81 15.04 4.97 -7.50
CA ALA A 81 15.82 5.58 -6.42
C ALA A 81 15.80 7.12 -6.53
N LEU A 82 16.02 7.66 -7.72
CA LEU A 82 15.96 9.11 -7.98
C LEU A 82 14.57 9.67 -7.70
N TRP A 83 13.51 8.95 -8.09
CA TRP A 83 12.14 9.36 -7.80
C TRP A 83 11.87 9.43 -6.30
N ALA A 84 12.33 8.44 -5.53
CA ALA A 84 12.16 8.43 -4.07
C ALA A 84 12.88 9.62 -3.40
N ILE A 85 14.09 9.95 -3.86
CA ILE A 85 14.87 11.09 -3.38
C ILE A 85 14.13 12.40 -3.71
N ALA A 86 13.70 12.57 -4.96
CA ALA A 86 12.97 13.76 -5.41
C ALA A 86 11.63 13.93 -4.68
N ALA A 87 10.97 12.83 -4.31
CA ALA A 87 9.73 12.83 -3.53
C ALA A 87 9.96 13.06 -2.02
N GLY A 88 11.21 13.21 -1.56
CA GLY A 88 11.53 13.38 -0.14
C GLY A 88 11.19 12.15 0.72
N LEU A 89 11.17 10.96 0.12
CA LEU A 89 10.81 9.72 0.81
C LEU A 89 12.03 9.02 1.44
N VAL A 90 13.23 9.51 1.17
CA VAL A 90 14.49 8.99 1.72
C VAL A 90 14.80 9.73 3.01
N GLY A 91 14.78 9.04 4.16
CA GLY A 91 15.08 9.64 5.47
C GLY A 91 14.30 9.06 6.65
N ASP A 92 13.18 8.40 6.41
CA ASP A 92 12.50 7.56 7.41
C ASP A 92 13.09 6.15 7.29
N GLU A 93 14.12 5.83 8.08
CA GLU A 93 14.40 4.42 8.33
C GLU A 93 13.13 3.80 8.95
N PRO A 94 12.63 2.67 8.42
CA PRO A 94 11.59 1.95 9.13
C PRO A 94 12.19 1.45 10.45
N GLU A 95 11.72 2.01 11.57
CA GLU A 95 11.92 1.47 12.93
C GLU A 95 11.41 0.02 13.04
#